data_AF-A0A9X5XFL7-F1
#
_entry.id   AF-A0A9X5XFL7-F1
#
_cell.length_a   1.000
_cell.length_b   1.000
_cell.length_c   1.000
_cell.angle_alpha   90.00
_cell.angle_beta   90.00
_cell.angle_gamma   90.00
#
_symmetry.space_group_name_H-M   'P 1'
#
loop_
_entity.id
_entity.type
_entity.pdbx_description
1 polymer ?
#
loop_
_entity_poly.entity_id
_entity_poly.type
_entity_poly.pdbx_seq_one_letter_code
_entity_poly.pdbx_strand_id
1 'polypeptide(L)'
;AGSDITYFVRAKDAAGNVSANSNSVTRKGSSGDTQAPTAPGNLAYTQSGNDVKLTWQASSDNVQVTGYDVYAGDQLVKSVAGDVTTYTDTPSPTATVTYYVKAKDAAGNVSVASNSVTRAGSAGGSDLAQGKPIEASSYTFTYVAANANDGQTATYWESGGGAYPATLTTKLGANADLSQVVVKLNPDAAWSTRTQNIQVLGRDQDATAFTSLVAAKDYTFNPASGNTVTIPVSGSAADIQLKFASNTGAPGAQVAEFQVIGTPAANPDLKVTGISNTPAAPVESDAISLTATVTNSGSKPSKATDLNFTLGGTKAAAADVPALAAGDSTTVTAS
;
A
#
# COMPACT_ATOMS: atom_id res chain seq x y z
N ALA A 1 16.98 39.84 32.64
CA ALA A 1 15.70 39.63 31.95
C ALA A 1 15.46 40.82 31.04
N GLY A 2 15.28 40.58 29.73
CA GLY A 2 15.20 41.67 28.76
C GLY A 2 13.83 42.32 28.79
N SER A 3 13.75 43.60 29.13
CA SER A 3 12.56 44.41 28.85
C SER A 3 12.44 44.63 27.34
N ASP A 4 11.23 44.86 26.85
CA ASP A 4 11.04 45.38 25.49
C ASP A 4 11.78 46.71 25.35
N ILE A 5 12.67 46.83 24.36
CA ILE A 5 13.40 48.08 24.08
C ILE A 5 12.85 48.65 22.79
N THR A 6 12.31 49.88 22.88
CA THR A 6 11.77 50.60 21.72
C THR A 6 12.74 51.68 21.29
N TYR A 7 13.12 51.64 20.02
CA TYR A 7 13.99 52.62 19.38
C TYR A 7 13.16 53.53 18.48
N PHE A 8 13.51 54.80 18.48
CA PHE A 8 13.09 55.79 17.49
C PHE A 8 14.27 56.73 17.24
N VAL A 9 14.31 57.36 16.08
CA VAL A 9 15.33 58.35 15.75
C VAL A 9 14.70 59.73 15.64
N ARG A 10 15.48 60.76 15.96
CA ARG A 10 15.14 62.17 15.72
C ARG A 10 16.28 62.82 14.96
N ALA A 11 15.96 63.64 13.98
CA ALA A 11 16.96 64.45 13.28
C ALA A 11 17.23 65.72 14.08
N LYS A 12 18.48 66.20 14.06
CA LYS A 12 18.90 67.48 14.62
C LYS A 12 19.66 68.27 13.56
N ASP A 13 19.28 69.53 13.33
CA ASP A 13 19.98 70.41 12.39
C ASP A 13 21.20 71.10 13.04
N ALA A 14 21.97 71.85 12.25
CA ALA A 14 23.16 72.57 12.71
C ALA A 14 22.84 73.70 13.71
N ALA A 15 21.60 74.22 13.71
CA ALA A 15 21.13 75.23 14.67
C ALA A 15 20.63 74.60 15.99
N GLY A 16 20.47 73.29 16.01
CA GLY A 16 20.12 72.49 17.18
C GLY A 16 18.63 72.16 17.32
N ASN A 17 17.81 72.47 16.31
CA ASN A 17 16.39 72.11 16.31
C ASN A 17 16.23 70.60 16.14
N VAL A 18 15.33 69.98 16.90
CA VAL A 18 15.10 68.53 16.89
C VAL A 18 13.71 68.20 16.34
N SER A 19 13.62 67.24 15.43
CA SER A 19 12.37 66.77 14.85
C SER A 19 11.48 66.02 15.86
N ALA A 20 10.23 65.76 15.46
CA ALA A 20 9.42 64.71 16.09
C ALA A 20 10.09 63.32 15.93
N ASN A 21 9.68 62.36 16.76
CA ASN A 21 10.15 60.97 16.66
C ASN A 21 9.78 60.36 15.31
N SER A 22 10.67 59.55 14.75
CA SER A 22 10.33 58.64 13.66
C SER A 22 9.28 57.61 14.09
N ASN A 23 8.85 56.76 13.15
CA ASN A 23 8.24 55.48 13.50
C ASN A 23 9.17 54.68 14.44
N SER A 24 8.59 53.89 15.33
CA SER A 24 9.32 53.11 16.32
C SER A 24 9.61 51.69 15.84
N VAL A 25 10.72 51.12 16.29
CA VAL A 25 11.05 49.68 16.18
C VAL A 25 11.23 49.13 17.59
N THR A 26 10.46 48.10 17.94
CA THR A 26 10.53 47.46 19.26
C THR A 26 11.23 46.10 19.17
N ARG A 27 12.32 45.95 19.92
CA ARG A 27 12.89 44.63 20.21
C ARG A 27 12.17 44.05 21.41
N LYS A 28 11.38 42.99 21.19
CA LYS A 28 10.78 42.20 22.26
C LYS A 28 11.88 41.55 23.10
N GLY A 29 11.81 41.67 24.42
CA GLY A 29 12.73 40.97 25.31
C GLY A 29 12.40 39.48 25.35
N SER A 30 13.42 38.61 25.27
CA SER A 30 13.24 37.19 25.60
C SER A 30 12.79 37.11 27.06
N SER A 31 11.59 36.59 27.31
CA SER A 31 11.22 36.10 28.64
C SER A 31 12.37 35.22 29.09
N GLY A 32 13.00 35.52 30.21
CA GLY A 32 14.18 34.80 30.71
C GLY A 32 13.86 33.39 31.19
N ASP A 33 12.90 32.75 30.55
CA ASP A 33 12.46 31.41 30.82
C ASP A 33 13.43 30.42 30.15
N THR A 34 14.13 29.68 31.00
CA THR A 34 15.14 28.70 30.59
C THR A 34 14.71 27.28 30.95
N GLN A 35 13.53 27.14 31.54
CA GLN A 35 13.03 25.85 31.99
C GLN A 35 12.21 25.26 30.86
N ALA A 36 12.57 24.05 30.43
CA ALA A 36 11.78 23.35 29.43
C ALA A 36 10.50 22.78 30.04
N PRO A 37 9.42 22.66 29.24
CA PRO A 37 8.21 21.94 29.64
C PRO A 37 8.50 20.49 30.07
N THR A 38 7.59 19.90 30.86
CA THR A 38 7.64 18.46 31.13
C THR A 38 7.43 17.65 29.85
N ALA A 39 7.90 16.40 29.84
CA ALA A 39 7.58 15.48 28.75
C ALA A 39 6.06 15.23 28.67
N PRO A 40 5.48 15.12 27.46
CA PRO A 40 4.10 14.65 27.32
C PRO A 40 3.97 13.23 27.89
N GLY A 41 2.92 12.98 28.67
CA GLY A 41 2.68 11.69 29.31
C GLY A 41 1.77 10.77 28.49
N ASN A 42 1.82 9.46 28.74
CA ASN A 42 0.85 8.47 28.25
C ASN A 42 0.51 8.61 26.75
N LEU A 43 1.52 8.75 25.89
CA LEU A 43 1.31 8.68 24.45
C LEU A 43 0.73 7.30 24.10
N ALA A 44 -0.40 7.30 23.41
CA ALA A 44 -1.11 6.13 22.93
C ALA A 44 -1.60 6.37 21.50
N TYR A 45 -2.02 5.31 20.82
CA TYR A 45 -2.67 5.43 19.53
C TYR A 45 -3.88 4.50 19.39
N THR A 46 -4.81 4.89 18.54
CA THR A 46 -5.87 4.04 17.97
C THR A 46 -5.75 4.04 16.46
N GLN A 47 -6.15 2.95 15.80
CA GLN A 47 -6.08 2.83 14.35
C GLN A 47 -7.45 2.56 13.74
N SER A 48 -7.78 3.28 12.67
CA SER A 48 -8.96 3.05 11.84
C SER A 48 -8.54 3.05 10.37
N GLY A 49 -8.49 1.87 9.74
CA GLY A 49 -7.87 1.74 8.43
C GLY A 49 -6.38 2.10 8.49
N ASN A 50 -5.97 3.12 7.73
CA ASN A 50 -4.59 3.64 7.72
C ASN A 50 -4.38 4.82 8.68
N ASP A 51 -5.47 5.40 9.22
CA ASP A 51 -5.37 6.54 10.11
C ASP A 51 -4.91 6.08 11.50
N VAL A 52 -3.79 6.65 11.94
CA VAL A 52 -3.20 6.47 13.26
C VAL A 52 -3.49 7.72 14.07
N LYS A 53 -4.53 7.65 14.91
CA LYS A 53 -4.87 8.73 15.83
C LYS A 53 -4.06 8.59 17.11
N LEU A 54 -3.14 9.51 17.32
CA LEU A 54 -2.33 9.68 18.52
C LEU A 54 -3.08 10.52 19.56
N THR A 55 -2.92 10.16 20.82
CA THR A 55 -3.35 10.95 21.99
C THR A 55 -2.29 10.91 23.06
N TRP A 56 -2.13 12.01 23.79
CA TRP A 56 -1.18 12.11 24.91
C TRP A 56 -1.76 12.98 26.04
N GLN A 57 -1.14 12.92 27.21
CA GLN A 57 -1.40 13.81 28.32
C GLN A 57 -0.58 15.09 28.18
N ALA A 58 -1.21 16.22 28.49
CA ALA A 58 -0.59 17.53 28.38
C ALA A 58 0.64 17.67 29.28
N SER A 59 1.64 18.38 28.78
CA SER A 59 2.79 18.84 29.54
C SER A 59 2.44 20.05 30.42
N SER A 60 3.21 20.27 31.48
CA SER A 60 3.20 21.51 32.25
C SER A 60 4.51 22.27 32.06
N ASP A 61 4.46 23.57 32.32
CA ASP A 61 5.60 24.47 32.23
C ASP A 61 5.42 25.59 33.26
N ASN A 62 6.51 26.25 33.68
CA ASN A 62 6.45 27.37 34.63
C ASN A 62 5.86 28.65 34.05
N VAL A 63 5.89 28.83 32.72
CA VAL A 63 5.22 29.94 32.03
C VAL A 63 4.05 29.41 31.23
N GLN A 64 4.31 28.66 30.16
CA GLN A 64 3.27 28.12 29.28
C GLN A 64 3.83 27.16 28.23
N VAL A 65 3.16 26.02 28.04
CA VAL A 65 3.34 25.17 26.85
C VAL A 65 2.63 25.81 25.66
N THR A 66 3.35 26.08 24.58
CA THR A 66 2.82 26.74 23.37
C THR A 66 2.58 25.78 22.22
N GLY A 67 3.19 24.59 22.24
CA GLY A 67 2.94 23.58 21.22
C GLY A 67 3.53 22.21 21.52
N TYR A 68 3.18 21.27 20.65
CA TYR A 68 3.76 19.93 20.61
C TYR A 68 4.27 19.61 19.22
N ASP A 69 5.47 19.04 19.16
CA ASP A 69 6.09 18.50 17.96
C ASP A 69 5.93 16.97 17.98
N VAL A 70 5.22 16.45 16.96
CA VAL A 70 4.93 15.03 16.77
C VAL A 70 5.90 14.46 15.75
N TYR A 71 6.56 13.37 16.11
CA TYR A 71 7.57 12.71 15.29
C TYR A 71 7.13 11.32 14.87
N ALA A 72 7.50 10.91 13.66
CA ALA A 72 7.40 9.56 13.12
C ALA A 72 8.82 9.09 12.74
N GLY A 73 9.41 8.20 13.54
CA GLY A 73 10.85 7.97 13.52
C GLY A 73 11.60 9.28 13.84
N ASP A 74 12.56 9.66 13.02
CA ASP A 74 13.31 10.92 13.19
C ASP A 74 12.70 12.12 12.45
N GLN A 75 11.57 11.93 11.76
CA GLN A 75 10.93 12.98 10.97
C GLN A 75 9.85 13.71 11.79
N LEU A 76 9.92 15.04 11.81
CA LEU A 76 8.85 15.88 12.35
C LEU A 76 7.67 15.83 11.37
N VAL A 77 6.57 15.19 11.77
CA VAL A 77 5.36 15.09 10.94
C VAL A 77 4.43 16.28 11.15
N LYS A 78 4.38 16.83 12.37
CA LYS A 78 3.51 17.97 12.68
C LYS A 78 3.93 18.74 13.92
N SER A 79 3.72 20.06 13.90
CA SER A 79 3.59 20.88 15.10
C SER A 79 2.12 21.27 15.33
N VAL A 80 1.62 21.07 16.55
CA VAL A 80 0.27 21.46 16.99
C VAL A 80 0.32 22.47 18.14
N ALA A 81 -0.78 23.19 18.39
CA ALA A 81 -0.87 24.18 19.46
C ALA A 81 -0.84 23.53 20.87
N GLY A 82 -0.46 24.30 21.89
CA GLY A 82 -0.22 23.81 23.26
C GLY A 82 -1.46 23.31 24.00
N ASP A 83 -2.66 23.64 23.51
CA ASP A 83 -3.95 23.14 23.98
C ASP A 83 -4.45 21.90 23.20
N VAL A 84 -3.70 21.42 22.20
CA VAL A 84 -4.02 20.25 21.39
C VAL A 84 -3.22 19.04 21.88
N THR A 85 -3.93 17.98 22.28
CA THR A 85 -3.31 16.74 22.78
C THR A 85 -3.64 15.51 21.91
N THR A 86 -3.93 15.74 20.64
CA THR A 86 -4.22 14.69 19.66
C THR A 86 -3.72 15.07 18.27
N TYR A 87 -3.34 14.07 17.49
CA TYR A 87 -2.98 14.21 16.08
C TYR A 87 -3.32 12.93 15.35
N THR A 88 -3.80 13.03 14.11
CA THR A 88 -4.00 11.87 13.24
C THR A 88 -2.96 11.90 12.13
N ASP A 89 -2.15 10.85 12.05
CA ASP A 89 -1.27 10.59 10.92
C ASP A 89 -1.90 9.54 10.00
N THR A 90 -1.52 9.55 8.71
CA THR A 90 -1.97 8.55 7.73
C THR A 90 -0.74 7.95 7.03
N PRO A 91 0.10 7.18 7.75
CA PRO A 91 1.29 6.58 7.18
C PRO A 91 0.95 5.52 6.13
N SER A 92 1.95 5.11 5.33
CA SER A 92 1.81 3.97 4.45
C SER A 92 1.32 2.72 5.23
N PRO A 93 0.34 1.96 4.72
CA PRO A 93 -0.20 0.77 5.39
C PRO A 93 0.87 -0.28 5.74
N THR A 94 1.94 -0.34 4.95
CA THR A 94 3.03 -1.30 5.07
C THR A 94 4.20 -0.80 5.92
N ALA A 95 4.22 0.48 6.28
CA ALA A 95 5.29 1.04 7.11
C ALA A 95 5.07 0.69 8.58
N THR A 96 6.13 0.18 9.21
CA THR A 96 6.24 0.19 10.67
C THR A 96 6.69 1.58 11.09
N VAL A 97 5.86 2.27 11.86
CA VAL A 97 6.11 3.65 12.27
C VAL A 97 6.12 3.73 13.79
N THR A 98 7.17 4.35 14.33
CA THR A 98 7.30 4.63 15.77
C THR A 98 7.10 6.12 16.00
N TYR A 99 6.17 6.48 16.89
CA TYR A 99 5.83 7.86 17.21
C TYR A 99 6.33 8.25 18.59
N TYR A 100 6.71 9.52 18.72
CA TYR A 100 6.90 10.20 20.01
C TYR A 100 6.56 11.68 19.87
N VAL A 101 6.33 12.35 21.01
CA VAL A 101 5.94 13.77 21.05
C VAL A 101 6.86 14.54 21.99
N LYS A 102 7.20 15.79 21.63
CA LYS A 102 7.93 16.75 22.48
C LYS A 102 7.10 18.02 22.65
N ALA A 103 7.11 18.62 23.83
CA ALA A 103 6.47 19.90 24.10
C ALA A 103 7.46 21.06 23.92
N LYS A 104 6.94 22.24 23.58
CA LYS A 104 7.72 23.48 23.48
C LYS A 104 7.00 24.67 24.10
N ASP A 105 7.77 25.64 24.57
CA ASP A 105 7.28 26.89 25.15
C ASP A 105 7.52 28.10 24.22
N ALA A 106 7.17 29.30 24.69
CA ALA A 106 7.35 30.55 23.92
C ALA A 106 8.83 31.01 23.87
N ALA A 107 9.66 30.56 24.81
CA ALA A 107 11.07 30.90 24.88
C ALA A 107 11.94 30.01 23.97
N GLY A 108 11.36 28.95 23.41
CA GLY A 108 12.01 27.99 22.51
C GLY A 108 12.63 26.81 23.24
N ASN A 109 12.36 26.60 24.53
CA ASN A 109 12.79 25.41 25.24
C ASN A 109 11.94 24.21 24.79
N VAL A 110 12.56 23.04 24.66
CA VAL A 110 11.93 21.80 24.19
C VAL A 110 12.09 20.72 25.24
N SER A 111 10.99 20.02 25.55
CA SER A 111 10.99 18.92 26.53
C SER A 111 11.81 17.72 26.05
N VAL A 112 12.10 16.80 26.97
CA VAL A 112 12.44 15.42 26.59
C VAL A 112 11.24 14.76 25.88
N ALA A 113 11.49 13.71 25.10
CA ALA A 113 10.44 12.97 24.40
C ALA A 113 9.50 12.25 25.38
N SER A 114 8.25 12.07 24.97
CA SER A 114 7.30 11.15 25.61
C SER A 114 7.79 9.69 25.55
N ASN A 115 7.01 8.76 26.09
CA ASN A 115 7.12 7.35 25.69
C ASN A 115 6.89 7.21 24.18
N SER A 116 7.44 6.17 23.57
CA SER A 116 7.20 5.85 22.17
C SER A 116 6.04 4.86 22.02
N VAL A 117 5.33 4.95 20.90
CA VAL A 117 4.36 3.92 20.46
C VAL A 117 4.67 3.49 19.04
N THR A 118 4.65 2.19 18.79
CA THR A 118 4.97 1.64 17.46
C THR A 118 3.71 1.05 16.85
N ARG A 119 3.29 1.60 15.72
CA ARG A 119 2.30 0.99 14.83
C ARG A 119 3.05 0.09 13.87
N ALA A 120 2.84 -1.22 13.98
CA ALA A 120 3.44 -2.19 13.06
C ALA A 120 2.89 -2.01 11.64
N GLY A 121 3.76 -2.07 10.64
CA GLY A 121 3.38 -2.27 9.24
C GLY A 121 2.54 -3.53 9.13
N SER A 122 1.42 -3.50 8.40
CA SER A 122 0.83 -4.76 7.95
C SER A 122 1.88 -5.42 7.06
N ALA A 123 2.21 -6.70 7.31
CA ALA A 123 3.14 -7.46 6.48
C ALA A 123 2.63 -7.52 5.02
N GLY A 124 3.07 -6.52 4.24
CA GLY A 124 3.11 -6.38 2.79
C GLY A 124 1.84 -6.56 1.98
N GLY A 125 1.01 -5.51 1.88
CA GLY A 125 0.13 -5.28 0.73
C GLY A 125 -1.36 -5.61 0.92
N SER A 126 -2.12 -5.56 -0.17
CA SER A 126 -3.57 -5.81 -0.22
C SER A 126 -3.86 -7.27 -0.59
N ASP A 127 -5.11 -7.72 -0.43
CA ASP A 127 -5.54 -8.97 -1.05
C ASP A 127 -5.63 -8.80 -2.57
N LEU A 128 -4.75 -9.47 -3.30
CA LEU A 128 -4.66 -9.41 -4.75
C LEU A 128 -5.52 -10.48 -5.43
N ALA A 129 -6.07 -11.44 -4.67
CA ALA A 129 -6.80 -12.58 -5.21
C ALA A 129 -8.32 -12.33 -5.32
N GLN A 130 -8.87 -11.36 -4.57
CA GLN A 130 -10.30 -11.08 -4.55
C GLN A 130 -10.82 -10.73 -5.96
N GLY A 131 -11.85 -11.43 -6.42
CA GLY A 131 -12.48 -11.25 -7.72
C GLY A 131 -11.62 -11.62 -8.94
N LYS A 132 -10.41 -12.17 -8.74
CA LYS A 132 -9.56 -12.64 -9.83
C LYS A 132 -10.04 -13.98 -10.40
N PRO A 133 -9.64 -14.34 -11.64
CA PRO A 133 -9.88 -15.68 -12.15
C PRO A 133 -9.30 -16.74 -11.21
N ILE A 134 -10.12 -17.73 -10.86
CA ILE A 134 -9.76 -18.82 -9.96
C ILE A 134 -10.21 -20.16 -10.54
N GLU A 135 -9.33 -21.15 -10.48
CA GLU A 135 -9.52 -22.47 -11.10
C GLU A 135 -9.25 -23.57 -10.07
N ALA A 136 -10.14 -24.57 -10.02
CA ALA A 136 -10.00 -25.72 -9.15
C ALA A 136 -9.84 -27.02 -9.96
N SER A 137 -9.17 -28.02 -9.38
CA SER A 137 -9.07 -29.36 -9.99
C SER A 137 -10.44 -30.04 -10.14
N SER A 138 -11.37 -29.75 -9.23
CA SER A 138 -12.74 -30.25 -9.23
C SER A 138 -13.59 -29.41 -8.29
N TYR A 139 -14.91 -29.60 -8.33
CA TYR A 139 -15.81 -29.11 -7.31
C TYR A 139 -17.00 -30.05 -7.15
N THR A 140 -17.71 -29.94 -6.03
CA THR A 140 -18.95 -30.68 -5.77
C THR A 140 -20.13 -29.70 -5.70
N PHE A 141 -21.26 -30.06 -6.33
CA PHE A 141 -22.49 -29.25 -6.35
C PHE A 141 -22.24 -27.80 -6.79
N THR A 142 -22.69 -26.83 -5.99
CA THR A 142 -22.56 -25.39 -6.23
C THR A 142 -21.34 -24.78 -5.52
N TYR A 143 -20.49 -25.60 -4.89
CA TYR A 143 -19.29 -25.14 -4.16
C TYR A 143 -18.12 -24.91 -5.11
N VAL A 144 -18.32 -23.99 -6.06
CA VAL A 144 -17.41 -23.69 -7.16
C VAL A 144 -16.20 -22.87 -6.69
N ALA A 145 -15.13 -22.87 -7.49
CA ALA A 145 -13.88 -22.16 -7.16
C ALA A 145 -14.08 -20.67 -6.87
N ALA A 146 -14.96 -20.00 -7.60
CA ALA A 146 -15.24 -18.56 -7.46
C ALA A 146 -15.77 -18.16 -6.08
N ASN A 147 -16.35 -19.09 -5.32
CA ASN A 147 -16.77 -18.83 -3.95
C ASN A 147 -15.59 -18.62 -3.00
N ALA A 148 -14.37 -19.02 -3.38
CA ALA A 148 -13.20 -18.92 -2.53
C ALA A 148 -12.47 -17.57 -2.66
N ASN A 149 -12.96 -16.63 -3.46
CA ASN A 149 -12.37 -15.30 -3.58
C ASN A 149 -13.41 -14.21 -3.86
N ASP A 150 -14.65 -14.42 -3.42
CA ASP A 150 -15.76 -13.49 -3.59
C ASP A 150 -15.86 -12.46 -2.44
N GLY A 151 -15.04 -12.62 -1.39
CA GLY A 151 -15.04 -11.77 -0.20
C GLY A 151 -16.06 -12.18 0.85
N GLN A 152 -16.70 -13.35 0.71
CA GLN A 152 -17.78 -13.81 1.58
C GLN A 152 -17.42 -15.14 2.23
N THR A 153 -17.13 -15.13 3.54
CA THR A 153 -16.82 -16.38 4.26
C THR A 153 -18.02 -17.32 4.47
N ALA A 154 -19.22 -16.94 4.02
CA ALA A 154 -20.42 -17.76 4.09
C ALA A 154 -20.53 -18.75 2.92
N THR A 155 -19.98 -18.38 1.75
CA THR A 155 -19.82 -19.24 0.58
C THR A 155 -18.47 -19.96 0.66
N TYR A 156 -18.32 -21.05 -0.07
CA TYR A 156 -17.05 -21.79 -0.12
C TYR A 156 -16.92 -22.64 -1.38
N TRP A 157 -15.68 -22.91 -1.74
CA TRP A 157 -15.30 -23.98 -2.66
C TRP A 157 -15.12 -25.30 -1.90
N GLU A 158 -15.57 -26.40 -2.51
CA GLU A 158 -15.29 -27.76 -2.02
C GLU A 158 -14.93 -28.68 -3.20
N SER A 159 -13.78 -29.35 -3.11
CA SER A 159 -13.34 -30.31 -4.13
C SER A 159 -14.22 -31.57 -4.18
N GLY A 160 -14.03 -32.41 -5.20
CA GLY A 160 -14.60 -33.77 -5.20
C GLY A 160 -14.17 -34.55 -3.94
N GLY A 161 -15.10 -35.30 -3.34
CA GLY A 161 -14.83 -36.09 -2.14
C GLY A 161 -13.77 -37.17 -2.38
N GLY A 162 -12.72 -37.20 -1.57
CA GLY A 162 -11.59 -38.13 -1.69
C GLY A 162 -10.65 -37.86 -2.89
N ALA A 163 -10.94 -36.84 -3.71
CA ALA A 163 -10.17 -36.51 -4.91
C ALA A 163 -8.92 -35.69 -4.57
N TYR A 164 -7.97 -36.32 -3.88
CA TYR A 164 -6.67 -35.73 -3.56
C TYR A 164 -5.59 -36.19 -4.57
N PRO A 165 -4.61 -35.32 -4.92
CA PRO A 165 -4.49 -33.94 -4.47
C PRO A 165 -5.54 -33.03 -5.12
N ALA A 166 -6.20 -32.21 -4.30
CA ALA A 166 -7.10 -31.16 -4.80
C ALA A 166 -6.29 -29.87 -4.99
N THR A 167 -6.57 -29.11 -6.05
CA THR A 167 -5.88 -27.84 -6.29
C THR A 167 -6.88 -26.69 -6.44
N LEU A 168 -6.48 -25.51 -5.98
CA LEU A 168 -7.20 -24.25 -6.15
C LEU A 168 -6.17 -23.17 -6.50
N THR A 169 -6.31 -22.55 -7.67
CA THR A 169 -5.31 -21.65 -8.26
C THR A 169 -5.95 -20.30 -8.54
N THR A 170 -5.41 -19.23 -7.97
CA THR A 170 -5.79 -17.85 -8.31
C THR A 170 -4.78 -17.26 -9.29
N LYS A 171 -5.29 -16.55 -10.31
CA LYS A 171 -4.49 -15.90 -11.37
C LYS A 171 -4.50 -14.39 -11.15
N LEU A 172 -3.41 -13.83 -10.62
CA LEU A 172 -3.33 -12.40 -10.29
C LEU A 172 -3.29 -11.51 -11.55
N GLY A 173 -2.85 -12.08 -12.67
CA GLY A 173 -2.77 -11.46 -13.99
C GLY A 173 -1.35 -11.00 -14.35
N ALA A 174 -0.56 -10.62 -13.35
CA ALA A 174 0.87 -10.34 -13.47
C ALA A 174 1.56 -10.67 -12.14
N ASN A 175 2.89 -10.73 -12.16
CA ASN A 175 3.68 -11.00 -10.97
C ASN A 175 3.35 -10.01 -9.84
N ALA A 176 3.26 -10.54 -8.62
CA ALA A 176 3.14 -9.78 -7.38
C ALA A 176 4.24 -10.19 -6.41
N ASP A 177 4.77 -9.22 -5.68
CA ASP A 177 5.68 -9.45 -4.56
C ASP A 177 4.85 -9.92 -3.36
N LEU A 178 5.06 -11.17 -2.96
CA LEU A 178 4.21 -11.88 -2.02
C LEU A 178 4.70 -11.70 -0.57
N SER A 179 3.74 -11.67 0.36
CA SER A 179 4.03 -11.64 1.80
C SER A 179 3.38 -12.80 2.55
N GLN A 180 2.11 -13.09 2.29
CA GLN A 180 1.41 -14.20 2.93
C GLN A 180 0.21 -14.66 2.10
N VAL A 181 -0.17 -15.91 2.30
CA VAL A 181 -1.45 -16.45 1.85
C VAL A 181 -2.33 -16.63 3.08
N VAL A 182 -3.56 -16.15 3.02
CA VAL A 182 -4.55 -16.37 4.08
C VAL A 182 -5.63 -17.28 3.54
N VAL A 183 -5.84 -18.41 4.21
CA VAL A 183 -6.90 -19.36 3.89
C VAL A 183 -7.92 -19.30 5.01
N LYS A 184 -9.20 -19.15 4.67
CA LYS A 184 -10.30 -19.15 5.63
C LYS A 184 -11.30 -20.25 5.30
N LEU A 185 -11.95 -20.75 6.34
CA LEU A 185 -13.20 -21.49 6.25
C LEU A 185 -14.33 -20.64 6.81
N ASN A 186 -15.57 -21.11 6.67
CA ASN A 186 -16.70 -20.45 7.29
C ASN A 186 -16.50 -20.40 8.83
N PRO A 187 -16.66 -19.22 9.46
CA PRO A 187 -16.41 -19.06 10.89
C PRO A 187 -17.52 -19.62 11.80
N ASP A 188 -18.65 -20.05 11.25
CA ASP A 188 -19.74 -20.65 12.03
C ASP A 188 -19.23 -21.86 12.86
N ALA A 189 -19.68 -21.98 14.10
CA ALA A 189 -19.33 -23.08 14.99
C ALA A 189 -19.74 -24.46 14.46
N ALA A 190 -20.73 -24.54 13.56
CA ALA A 190 -21.06 -25.76 12.82
C ALA A 190 -19.86 -26.30 12.01
N TRP A 191 -18.93 -25.41 11.65
CA TRP A 191 -17.65 -25.77 11.05
C TRP A 191 -16.63 -26.14 12.15
N SER A 192 -16.78 -27.35 12.69
CA SER A 192 -15.88 -27.95 13.69
C SER A 192 -14.40 -27.82 13.32
N THR A 193 -13.55 -27.78 14.35
CA THR A 193 -12.09 -27.79 14.23
C THR A 193 -11.63 -28.92 13.31
N ARG A 194 -10.76 -28.59 12.36
CA ARG A 194 -10.22 -29.56 11.40
C ARG A 194 -8.80 -29.20 10.99
N THR A 195 -8.13 -30.16 10.38
CA THR A 195 -6.82 -29.97 9.79
C THR A 195 -6.91 -30.21 8.29
N GLN A 196 -6.33 -29.30 7.50
CA GLN A 196 -6.08 -29.53 6.09
C GLN A 196 -4.56 -29.54 5.85
N ASN A 197 -4.07 -30.51 5.07
CA ASN A 197 -2.68 -30.52 4.63
C ASN A 197 -2.55 -29.69 3.36
N ILE A 198 -1.78 -28.60 3.41
CA ILE A 198 -1.69 -27.60 2.34
C ILE A 198 -0.22 -27.39 1.95
N GLN A 199 0.07 -27.48 0.65
CA GLN A 199 1.27 -26.95 0.02
C GLN A 199 0.90 -25.65 -0.70
N VAL A 200 1.78 -24.64 -0.63
CA VAL A 200 1.63 -23.39 -1.39
C VAL A 200 2.65 -23.36 -2.52
N LEU A 201 2.15 -23.17 -3.74
CA LEU A 201 2.92 -23.15 -4.97
C LEU A 201 2.76 -21.79 -5.66
N GLY A 202 3.79 -21.35 -6.37
CA GLY A 202 3.80 -20.12 -7.15
C GLY A 202 4.27 -20.37 -8.58
N ARG A 203 3.73 -19.62 -9.53
CA ARG A 203 4.16 -19.61 -10.92
C ARG A 203 4.40 -18.17 -11.38
N ASP A 204 5.61 -17.93 -11.88
CA ASP A 204 5.98 -16.67 -12.51
C ASP A 204 5.18 -16.49 -13.82
N GLN A 205 4.85 -15.24 -14.18
CA GLN A 205 4.08 -14.93 -15.40
C GLN A 205 4.72 -15.44 -16.70
N ASP A 206 6.05 -15.59 -16.74
CA ASP A 206 6.78 -16.10 -17.90
C ASP A 206 7.03 -17.61 -17.82
N ALA A 207 6.62 -18.27 -16.72
CA ALA A 207 6.84 -19.69 -16.48
C ALA A 207 5.60 -20.53 -16.81
N THR A 208 5.83 -21.78 -17.25
CA THR A 208 4.76 -22.74 -17.51
C THR A 208 4.45 -23.63 -16.31
N ALA A 209 5.43 -23.85 -15.43
CA ALA A 209 5.34 -24.77 -14.30
C ALA A 209 5.29 -24.04 -12.94
N PHE A 210 4.61 -24.66 -11.97
CA PHE A 210 4.59 -24.23 -10.58
C PHE A 210 5.87 -24.64 -9.83
N THR A 211 6.29 -23.81 -8.89
CA THR A 211 7.39 -24.06 -7.95
C THR A 211 6.88 -23.97 -6.51
N SER A 212 7.51 -24.70 -5.59
CA SER A 212 7.10 -24.72 -4.17
C SER A 212 7.52 -23.44 -3.47
N LEU A 213 6.55 -22.68 -2.96
CA LEU A 213 6.80 -21.53 -2.07
C LEU A 213 6.85 -21.97 -0.61
N VAL A 214 5.93 -22.86 -0.21
CA VAL A 214 5.87 -23.46 1.12
C VAL A 214 5.57 -24.94 0.97
N ALA A 215 6.39 -25.77 1.63
CA ALA A 215 6.20 -27.22 1.63
C ALA A 215 4.86 -27.64 2.24
N ALA A 216 4.39 -28.83 1.86
CA ALA A 216 3.15 -29.40 2.38
C ALA A 216 3.21 -29.53 3.91
N LYS A 217 2.22 -28.97 4.61
CA LYS A 217 2.10 -29.06 6.07
C LYS A 217 0.64 -29.05 6.49
N ASP A 218 0.37 -29.65 7.64
CA ASP A 218 -0.91 -29.60 8.31
C ASP A 218 -1.18 -28.22 8.93
N TYR A 219 -2.33 -27.65 8.58
CA TYR A 219 -2.85 -26.40 9.13
C TYR A 219 -4.19 -26.65 9.82
N THR A 220 -4.27 -26.30 11.10
CA THR A 220 -5.48 -26.43 11.89
C THR A 220 -6.35 -25.19 11.77
N PHE A 221 -7.58 -25.39 11.31
CA PHE A 221 -8.64 -24.40 11.31
C PHE A 221 -9.50 -24.62 12.54
N ASN A 222 -9.64 -23.59 13.37
CA ASN A 222 -10.42 -23.64 14.60
C ASN A 222 -11.43 -22.48 14.61
N PRO A 223 -12.74 -22.74 14.73
CA PRO A 223 -13.76 -21.69 14.76
C PRO A 223 -13.58 -20.72 15.93
N ALA A 224 -12.97 -21.16 17.05
CA ALA A 224 -12.66 -20.28 18.18
C ALA A 224 -11.60 -19.21 17.84
N SER A 225 -10.78 -19.43 16.80
CA SER A 225 -9.84 -18.45 16.26
C SER A 225 -10.26 -17.93 14.88
N GLY A 226 -11.56 -18.03 14.54
CA GLY A 226 -12.13 -17.50 13.30
C GLY A 226 -11.89 -18.36 12.06
N ASN A 227 -11.52 -19.64 12.21
CA ASN A 227 -11.33 -20.58 11.10
C ASN A 227 -10.42 -20.02 10.00
N THR A 228 -9.32 -19.38 10.41
CA THR A 228 -8.34 -18.78 9.51
C THR A 228 -6.95 -19.31 9.79
N VAL A 229 -6.17 -19.49 8.72
CA VAL A 229 -4.74 -19.79 8.79
C VAL A 229 -4.00 -18.81 7.90
N THR A 230 -2.91 -18.27 8.41
CA THR A 230 -2.02 -17.38 7.68
C THR A 230 -0.72 -18.12 7.43
N ILE A 231 -0.33 -18.21 6.16
CA ILE A 231 0.84 -18.93 5.69
C ILE A 231 1.82 -17.91 5.11
N PRO A 232 2.92 -17.60 5.82
CA PRO A 232 3.94 -16.71 5.28
C PRO A 232 4.52 -17.25 3.98
N VAL A 233 4.63 -16.40 2.98
CA VAL A 233 5.29 -16.70 1.70
C VAL A 233 6.28 -15.59 1.36
N SER A 234 7.20 -15.83 0.45
CA SER A 234 8.10 -14.78 -0.07
C SER A 234 8.40 -15.03 -1.54
N GLY A 235 8.98 -14.03 -2.21
CA GLY A 235 9.24 -14.07 -3.64
C GLY A 235 8.11 -13.46 -4.46
N SER A 236 8.15 -13.69 -5.78
CA SER A 236 7.20 -13.13 -6.73
C SER A 236 6.51 -14.25 -7.53
N ALA A 237 5.20 -14.12 -7.75
CA ALA A 237 4.43 -15.01 -8.61
C ALA A 237 3.23 -14.29 -9.22
N ALA A 238 2.78 -14.74 -10.39
CA ALA A 238 1.56 -14.27 -11.05
C ALA A 238 0.37 -15.20 -10.80
N ASP A 239 0.63 -16.48 -10.55
CA ASP A 239 -0.38 -17.43 -10.11
C ASP A 239 0.05 -18.08 -8.79
N ILE A 240 -0.90 -18.23 -7.86
CA ILE A 240 -0.68 -18.92 -6.60
C ILE A 240 -1.65 -20.10 -6.55
N GLN A 241 -1.11 -21.29 -6.27
CA GLN A 241 -1.88 -22.52 -6.13
C GLN A 241 -1.78 -23.07 -4.71
N LEU A 242 -2.94 -23.32 -4.11
CA LEU A 242 -3.07 -24.20 -2.96
C LEU A 242 -3.21 -25.63 -3.46
N LYS A 243 -2.35 -26.53 -3.00
CA LYS A 243 -2.45 -27.97 -3.26
C LYS A 243 -2.71 -28.70 -1.94
N PHE A 244 -3.88 -29.31 -1.86
CA PHE A 244 -4.36 -30.00 -0.68
C PHE A 244 -4.10 -31.50 -0.78
N ALA A 245 -3.63 -32.12 0.30
CA ALA A 245 -3.45 -33.57 0.37
C ALA A 245 -4.48 -34.26 1.27
N SER A 246 -5.12 -33.53 2.19
CA SER A 246 -6.16 -34.08 3.08
C SER A 246 -6.99 -32.97 3.73
N ASN A 247 -8.18 -33.36 4.24
CA ASN A 247 -9.03 -32.57 5.12
C ASN A 247 -9.67 -33.53 6.14
N THR A 248 -9.53 -33.25 7.44
CA THR A 248 -10.11 -34.12 8.49
C THR A 248 -11.57 -33.80 8.80
N GLY A 249 -12.10 -32.68 8.29
CA GLY A 249 -13.47 -32.20 8.59
C GLY A 249 -14.48 -32.43 7.47
N ALA A 250 -14.03 -32.81 6.27
CA ALA A 250 -14.90 -33.10 5.13
C ALA A 250 -14.21 -34.06 4.13
N PRO A 251 -14.96 -34.74 3.24
CA PRO A 251 -14.38 -35.62 2.24
C PRO A 251 -13.45 -34.92 1.24
N GLY A 252 -13.72 -33.65 0.90
CA GLY A 252 -12.90 -32.84 -0.01
C GLY A 252 -12.16 -31.70 0.70
N ALA A 253 -11.24 -31.06 -0.01
CA ALA A 253 -10.64 -29.80 0.42
C ALA A 253 -11.70 -28.70 0.40
N GLN A 254 -11.67 -27.80 1.39
CA GLN A 254 -12.64 -26.71 1.50
C GLN A 254 -11.92 -25.37 1.70
N VAL A 255 -12.39 -24.33 1.04
CA VAL A 255 -11.89 -22.95 1.20
C VAL A 255 -13.05 -21.97 1.04
N ALA A 256 -13.31 -21.18 2.08
CA ALA A 256 -14.26 -20.07 2.02
C ALA A 256 -13.61 -18.81 1.45
N GLU A 257 -12.37 -18.51 1.83
CA GLU A 257 -11.61 -17.42 1.22
C GLU A 257 -10.13 -17.80 1.05
N PHE A 258 -9.59 -17.55 -0.14
CA PHE A 258 -8.19 -17.69 -0.53
C PHE A 258 -7.66 -16.32 -0.89
N GLN A 259 -6.99 -15.70 0.08
CA GLN A 259 -6.42 -14.37 -0.05
C GLN A 259 -4.93 -14.47 -0.35
N VAL A 260 -4.44 -13.65 -1.27
CA VAL A 260 -3.01 -13.52 -1.57
C VAL A 260 -2.59 -12.10 -1.21
N ILE A 261 -1.86 -11.98 -0.11
CA ILE A 261 -1.42 -10.69 0.42
C ILE A 261 -0.04 -10.37 -0.15
N GLY A 262 0.01 -9.26 -0.88
CA GLY A 262 1.19 -8.79 -1.57
C GLY A 262 0.99 -7.43 -2.22
N THR A 263 2.01 -6.97 -2.93
CA THR A 263 1.93 -5.77 -3.79
C THR A 263 2.14 -6.18 -5.24
N PRO A 264 1.48 -5.55 -6.23
CA PRO A 264 1.82 -5.76 -7.63
C PRO A 264 3.32 -5.56 -7.85
N ALA A 265 3.99 -6.53 -8.47
CA ALA A 265 5.42 -6.42 -8.74
C ALA A 265 5.62 -5.49 -9.95
N ALA A 266 6.83 -4.94 -10.04
CA ALA A 266 7.21 -4.14 -11.19
C ALA A 266 7.04 -4.95 -12.50
N ASN A 267 6.30 -4.39 -13.47
CA ASN A 267 5.99 -5.02 -14.76
C ASN A 267 6.03 -3.99 -15.91
N PRO A 268 6.29 -4.43 -17.16
CA PRO A 268 6.07 -3.58 -18.33
C PRO A 268 4.56 -3.31 -18.51
N ASP A 269 4.22 -2.14 -19.05
CA ASP A 269 2.84 -1.72 -19.36
C ASP A 269 2.85 -0.99 -20.70
N LEU A 270 2.68 -1.74 -21.79
CA LEU A 270 2.72 -1.21 -23.15
C LEU A 270 1.37 -0.59 -23.52
N LYS A 271 1.39 0.70 -23.86
CA LYS A 271 0.22 1.46 -24.29
C LYS A 271 0.42 2.05 -25.68
N VAL A 272 -0.57 1.89 -26.54
CA VAL A 272 -0.66 2.69 -27.76
C VAL A 272 -1.10 4.10 -27.35
N THR A 273 -0.19 5.06 -27.51
CA THR A 273 -0.36 6.45 -27.07
C THR A 273 -0.65 7.41 -28.23
N GLY A 274 -0.46 6.94 -29.47
CA GLY A 274 -0.82 7.65 -30.68
C GLY A 274 -1.05 6.67 -31.83
N ILE A 275 -1.96 7.04 -32.72
CA ILE A 275 -2.22 6.32 -33.97
C ILE A 275 -2.47 7.32 -35.09
N SER A 276 -1.94 7.04 -36.27
CA SER A 276 -2.13 7.83 -37.49
C SER A 276 -2.15 6.92 -38.72
N ASN A 277 -2.75 7.40 -39.81
CA ASN A 277 -2.80 6.70 -41.09
C ASN A 277 -2.26 7.57 -42.23
N THR A 278 -1.70 6.93 -43.25
CA THR A 278 -1.36 7.53 -44.54
C THR A 278 -2.02 6.73 -45.65
N PRO A 279 -2.73 7.37 -46.60
CA PRO A 279 -3.04 8.80 -46.66
C PRO A 279 -4.02 9.22 -45.55
N ALA A 280 -4.02 10.50 -45.16
CA ALA A 280 -4.80 11.01 -44.02
C ALA A 280 -6.33 10.90 -44.22
N ALA A 281 -6.79 10.92 -45.47
CA ALA A 281 -8.19 10.74 -45.87
C ALA A 281 -8.26 9.67 -46.97
N PRO A 282 -8.17 8.38 -46.63
CA PRO A 282 -8.07 7.31 -47.61
C PRO A 282 -9.39 7.09 -48.36
N VAL A 283 -9.29 6.79 -49.65
CA VAL A 283 -10.39 6.29 -50.49
C VAL A 283 -10.24 4.79 -50.78
N GLU A 284 -11.26 4.15 -51.33
CA GLU A 284 -11.33 2.68 -51.50
C GLU A 284 -10.18 2.07 -52.32
N SER A 285 -9.52 2.85 -53.16
CA SER A 285 -8.37 2.42 -53.97
C SER A 285 -7.02 2.63 -53.30
N ASP A 286 -6.97 3.30 -52.15
CA ASP A 286 -5.71 3.67 -51.52
C ASP A 286 -5.08 2.50 -50.77
N ALA A 287 -3.77 2.35 -50.92
CA ALA A 287 -2.97 1.57 -49.98
C ALA A 287 -2.86 2.36 -48.67
N ILE A 288 -3.33 1.78 -47.57
CA ILE A 288 -3.33 2.43 -46.25
C ILE A 288 -2.12 1.92 -45.45
N SER A 289 -1.35 2.85 -44.90
CA SER A 289 -0.31 2.55 -43.91
C SER A 289 -0.70 3.12 -42.56
N LEU A 290 -0.71 2.29 -41.53
CA LEU A 290 -1.03 2.64 -40.16
C LEU A 290 0.25 2.75 -39.36
N THR A 291 0.38 3.83 -38.60
CA THR A 291 1.51 4.09 -37.71
C THR A 291 1.01 4.27 -36.30
N ALA A 292 1.64 3.63 -35.34
CA ALA A 292 1.29 3.72 -33.93
C ALA A 292 2.52 4.01 -33.07
N THR A 293 2.36 4.85 -32.06
CA THR A 293 3.37 5.10 -31.03
C THR A 293 3.04 4.25 -29.81
N VAL A 294 3.93 3.30 -29.50
CA VAL A 294 3.84 2.41 -28.35
C VAL A 294 4.78 2.92 -27.26
N THR A 295 4.25 3.12 -26.06
CA THR A 295 5.00 3.59 -24.89
C THR A 295 4.94 2.55 -23.79
N ASN A 296 6.09 2.22 -23.19
CA ASN A 296 6.12 1.41 -21.98
C ASN A 296 5.93 2.30 -20.75
N SER A 297 4.70 2.40 -20.27
CA SER A 297 4.35 3.13 -19.04
C SER A 297 4.64 2.34 -17.77
N GLY A 298 5.18 1.12 -17.90
CA GLY A 298 5.47 0.23 -16.78
C GLY A 298 6.82 0.49 -16.16
N SER A 299 7.07 -0.15 -15.02
CA SER A 299 8.31 0.00 -14.24
C SER A 299 9.40 -1.01 -14.58
N LYS A 300 9.15 -1.93 -15.52
CA LYS A 300 10.16 -2.86 -16.06
C LYS A 300 10.28 -2.75 -17.58
N PRO A 301 11.44 -3.08 -18.16
CA PRO A 301 11.57 -3.24 -19.61
C PRO A 301 10.61 -4.29 -20.15
N SER A 302 10.06 -4.05 -21.34
CA SER A 302 9.33 -5.06 -22.10
C SER A 302 10.31 -5.89 -22.93
N LYS A 303 9.96 -7.15 -23.20
CA LYS A 303 10.56 -7.90 -24.31
C LYS A 303 10.03 -7.35 -25.63
N ALA A 304 10.67 -7.72 -26.73
CA ALA A 304 10.11 -7.47 -28.06
C ALA A 304 8.78 -8.23 -28.21
N THR A 305 7.83 -7.64 -28.91
CA THR A 305 6.47 -8.13 -29.10
C THR A 305 5.91 -7.64 -30.45
N ASP A 306 4.64 -7.88 -30.74
CA ASP A 306 3.96 -7.39 -31.93
C ASP A 306 2.78 -6.48 -31.56
N LEU A 307 2.46 -5.54 -32.45
CA LEU A 307 1.27 -4.72 -32.40
C LEU A 307 0.35 -5.10 -33.55
N ASN A 308 -0.88 -5.52 -33.23
CA ASN A 308 -1.90 -5.82 -34.21
C ASN A 308 -2.76 -4.60 -34.52
N PHE A 309 -2.88 -4.27 -35.80
CA PHE A 309 -3.85 -3.30 -36.30
C PHE A 309 -5.10 -4.05 -36.74
N THR A 310 -6.27 -3.64 -36.27
CA THR A 310 -7.55 -4.29 -36.59
C THR A 310 -8.51 -3.34 -37.30
N LEU A 311 -9.28 -3.87 -38.26
CA LEU A 311 -10.37 -3.18 -38.95
C LEU A 311 -11.65 -3.97 -38.75
N GLY A 312 -12.66 -3.34 -38.14
CA GLY A 312 -13.92 -4.01 -37.81
C GLY A 312 -13.75 -5.24 -36.88
N GLY A 313 -12.70 -5.24 -36.06
CA GLY A 313 -12.34 -6.36 -35.17
C GLY A 313 -11.49 -7.46 -35.82
N THR A 314 -11.26 -7.41 -37.13
CA THR A 314 -10.40 -8.37 -37.85
C THR A 314 -8.98 -7.83 -37.96
N LYS A 315 -7.96 -8.66 -37.69
CA LYS A 315 -6.55 -8.29 -37.88
C LYS A 315 -6.30 -7.93 -39.35
N ALA A 316 -5.92 -6.68 -39.59
CA ALA A 316 -5.63 -6.14 -40.92
C ALA A 316 -4.12 -6.14 -41.20
N ALA A 317 -3.30 -5.79 -40.20
CA ALA A 317 -1.84 -5.77 -40.31
C ALA A 317 -1.19 -5.98 -38.93
N ALA A 318 0.13 -6.19 -38.91
CA ALA A 318 0.91 -6.21 -37.68
C ALA A 318 2.28 -5.56 -37.88
N ALA A 319 2.83 -4.99 -36.81
CA ALA A 319 4.19 -4.48 -36.79
C ALA A 319 4.95 -5.00 -35.56
N ASP A 320 6.25 -5.25 -35.73
CA ASP A 320 7.11 -5.63 -34.63
C ASP A 320 7.40 -4.43 -33.73
N VAL A 321 7.17 -4.60 -32.43
CA VAL A 321 7.53 -3.64 -31.39
C VAL A 321 8.82 -4.15 -30.74
N PRO A 322 9.95 -3.42 -30.83
CA PRO A 322 11.18 -3.83 -30.15
C PRO A 322 11.01 -3.84 -28.63
N ALA A 323 11.98 -4.42 -27.92
CA ALA A 323 12.04 -4.27 -26.47
C ALA A 323 12.11 -2.77 -26.10
N LEU A 324 11.33 -2.35 -25.10
CA LEU A 324 11.29 -0.97 -24.62
C LEU A 324 11.70 -0.91 -23.16
N ALA A 325 12.62 -0.03 -22.79
CA ALA A 325 12.88 0.24 -21.38
C ALA A 325 11.66 0.90 -20.72
N ALA A 326 11.65 0.96 -19.40
CA ALA A 326 10.61 1.66 -18.66
C ALA A 326 10.62 3.16 -19.02
N GLY A 327 9.47 3.70 -19.43
CA GLY A 327 9.31 5.09 -19.87
C GLY A 327 9.62 5.36 -21.34
N ASP A 328 10.19 4.39 -22.07
CA ASP A 328 10.54 4.57 -23.48
C ASP A 328 9.32 4.44 -24.41
N SER A 329 9.43 5.06 -25.57
CA SER A 329 8.46 4.96 -26.67
C SER A 329 9.14 4.56 -27.98
N THR A 330 8.41 3.85 -28.83
CA THR A 330 8.78 3.59 -30.22
C THR A 330 7.60 3.82 -31.14
N THR A 331 7.88 4.07 -32.42
CA THR A 331 6.86 4.18 -33.45
C THR A 331 7.01 3.01 -34.41
N VAL A 332 5.91 2.33 -34.68
CA VAL A 332 5.85 1.16 -35.56
C VAL A 332 4.80 1.38 -36.64
N THR A 333 5.07 0.86 -37.84
CA THR A 333 4.21 1.05 -39.01
C THR A 333 3.89 -0.30 -39.64
N ALA A 334 2.64 -0.48 -40.08
CA ALA A 334 2.20 -1.62 -40.86
C ALA A 334 1.27 -1.15 -41.99
N SER A 335 1.25 -1.88 -43.10
CA SER A 335 0.41 -1.60 -44.28
C SER A 335 -0.31 -2.86 -44.73
#